data_AF-D8FDW8-F1
#
_entry.id   AF-D8FDW8-F1
#
_cell.length_a   1.000
_cell.length_b   1.000
_cell.length_c   1.000
_cell.angle_alpha   90.00
_cell.angle_beta   90.00
_cell.angle_gamma   90.00
#
_symmetry.space_group_name_H-M   'P 1'
#
loop_
_entity.id
_entity.type
_entity.pdbx_description
1 polymer ?
#
loop_
_entity_poly.entity_id
_entity_poly.type
_entity_poly.pdbx_seq_one_letter_code
_entity_poly.pdbx_strand_id
1 'polypeptide(L)'
;MHVSLSENIFKDFSSGKGGGIMQFCREMLLQKGREMTMSEVARWMVKEGIATANHPKSLVKQKEKAANTGTNPAIKIDLRRYLRTDHPELCRRGISATTCRYLGCGFLPRRSWAKTGSPLNSRLVFQVRGVRENGQGLQPVILTHTGRALSMEQEELNGKYWSYPFKKAWEIYNQDNILLDEAALGQTNMFGLILTEGFFDVAKLVEAGCRNAVALMGNAISLGQIERLVWIRSRVRFPRILLFLDRDPAGKTGALQVRERLFHHGFPVTVFDWEQLVSFNGEKPKPIPESIKDPAD
;
A
#
# COMPACT_ATOMS: atom_id res chain seq x y z
N MET A 1 3.53 0.88 -28.39
CA MET A 1 2.64 0.55 -27.24
C MET A 1 2.58 -0.95 -26.99
N HIS A 2 2.91 -1.38 -25.78
CA HIS A 2 2.82 -2.75 -25.28
C HIS A 2 1.79 -2.80 -24.16
N VAL A 3 0.84 -3.73 -24.24
CA VAL A 3 -0.22 -3.91 -23.24
C VAL A 3 -0.07 -5.29 -22.63
N SER A 4 -0.04 -5.37 -21.30
CA SER A 4 -0.04 -6.63 -20.57
C SER A 4 -1.40 -6.83 -19.92
N LEU A 5 -2.21 -7.70 -20.53
CA LEU A 5 -3.56 -8.02 -20.04
C LEU A 5 -3.54 -8.78 -18.72
N SER A 6 -2.50 -9.58 -18.47
CA SER A 6 -2.32 -10.31 -17.21
C SER A 6 -1.93 -9.39 -16.04
N GLU A 7 -1.30 -8.25 -16.35
CA GLU A 7 -0.81 -7.29 -15.37
C GLU A 7 -1.70 -6.03 -15.29
N ASN A 8 -2.72 -5.91 -16.15
CA ASN A 8 -3.58 -4.73 -16.28
C ASN A 8 -2.80 -3.39 -16.43
N ILE A 9 -1.69 -3.43 -17.16
CA ILE A 9 -0.83 -2.27 -17.44
C ILE A 9 -0.53 -2.10 -18.92
N PHE A 10 -0.13 -0.89 -19.30
CA PHE A 10 0.46 -0.60 -20.60
C PHE A 10 1.76 0.18 -20.45
N LYS A 11 2.63 0.04 -21.44
CA LYS A 11 3.84 0.84 -21.62
C LYS A 11 3.96 1.23 -23.08
N ASP A 12 4.08 2.52 -23.34
CA ASP A 12 4.47 3.00 -24.64
C ASP A 12 5.98 3.31 -24.68
N PHE A 13 6.71 2.54 -25.48
CA PHE A 13 8.15 2.68 -25.63
C PHE A 13 8.55 3.89 -26.49
N SER A 14 7.63 4.40 -27.31
CA SER A 14 7.83 5.57 -28.16
C SER A 14 7.75 6.87 -27.36
N SER A 15 6.73 7.03 -26.53
CA SER A 15 6.50 8.23 -25.72
C SER A 15 7.04 8.14 -24.28
N GLY A 16 7.43 6.94 -23.83
CA GLY A 16 7.82 6.68 -22.44
C GLY A 16 6.64 6.63 -21.46
N LYS A 17 5.40 6.88 -21.91
CA LYS A 17 4.19 6.82 -21.08
C LYS A 17 3.85 5.40 -20.68
N GLY A 18 3.18 5.23 -19.55
CA GLY A 18 2.77 3.92 -19.05
C GLY A 18 2.09 4.02 -17.70
N GLY A 19 1.33 3.00 -17.34
CA GLY A 19 0.54 2.97 -16.13
C GLY A 19 -0.47 1.83 -16.12
N GLY A 20 -1.40 1.87 -15.17
CA GLY A 20 -2.52 0.93 -15.09
C GLY A 20 -3.61 1.20 -16.14
N ILE A 21 -4.62 0.33 -16.17
CA ILE A 21 -5.74 0.39 -17.11
C ILE A 21 -6.46 1.75 -17.15
N MET A 22 -6.61 2.41 -16.00
CA MET A 22 -7.23 3.74 -15.91
C MET A 22 -6.44 4.80 -16.69
N GLN A 23 -5.11 4.76 -16.58
CA GLN A 23 -4.21 5.66 -17.30
C GLN A 23 -4.23 5.36 -18.80
N PHE A 24 -4.30 4.08 -19.17
CA PHE A 24 -4.47 3.65 -20.55
C PHE A 24 -5.76 4.21 -21.16
N CYS A 25 -6.89 4.02 -20.49
CA CYS A 25 -8.19 4.49 -20.95
C CYS A 25 -8.21 6.01 -21.11
N ARG A 26 -7.60 6.76 -20.17
CA ARG A 26 -7.46 8.20 -20.28
C ARG A 26 -6.66 8.63 -21.50
N GLU A 27 -5.52 8.01 -21.74
CA GLU A 27 -4.67 8.33 -22.90
C GLU A 27 -5.35 7.98 -24.22
N MET A 28 -6.04 6.84 -24.29
CA MET A 28 -6.85 6.46 -25.45
C MET A 28 -7.97 7.46 -25.72
N LEU A 29 -8.67 7.93 -24.68
CA LEU A 29 -9.73 8.92 -24.80
C LEU A 29 -9.18 10.28 -25.26
N LEU A 30 -8.03 10.69 -24.73
CA LEU A 30 -7.35 11.91 -25.15
C LEU A 30 -6.96 11.86 -26.65
N GLN A 31 -6.45 10.72 -27.13
CA GLN A 31 -6.17 10.53 -28.56
C GLN A 31 -7.42 10.60 -29.46
N LYS A 32 -8.60 10.31 -28.89
CA LYS A 32 -9.90 10.45 -29.56
C LYS A 32 -10.52 11.85 -29.40
N GLY A 33 -9.74 12.83 -28.93
CA GLY A 33 -10.21 14.21 -28.71
C GLY A 33 -11.12 14.38 -27.50
N ARG A 34 -11.19 13.39 -26.61
CA ARG A 34 -12.01 13.42 -25.39
C ARG A 34 -11.11 13.57 -24.17
N GLU A 35 -10.86 14.81 -23.78
CA GLU A 35 -10.14 15.11 -22.55
C GLU A 35 -11.04 14.83 -21.34
N MET A 36 -10.56 13.98 -20.43
CA MET A 36 -11.29 13.54 -19.25
C MET A 36 -10.33 13.43 -18.06
N THR A 37 -10.81 13.84 -16.89
CA THR A 37 -10.19 13.59 -15.59
C THR A 37 -10.25 12.10 -15.23
N MET A 38 -9.43 11.65 -14.28
CA MET A 38 -9.42 10.24 -13.85
C MET A 38 -10.78 9.77 -13.30
N SER A 39 -11.52 10.64 -12.62
CA SER A 39 -12.87 10.35 -12.12
C SER A 39 -13.89 10.22 -13.25
N GLU A 40 -13.77 11.05 -14.30
CA GLU A 40 -14.61 10.95 -15.50
C GLU A 40 -14.31 9.70 -16.30
N VAL A 41 -13.03 9.31 -16.40
CA VAL A 41 -12.62 8.04 -17.00
C VAL A 41 -13.20 6.87 -16.23
N ALA A 42 -13.21 6.91 -14.89
CA ALA A 42 -13.82 5.86 -14.08
C ALA A 42 -15.32 5.72 -14.35
N ARG A 43 -16.05 6.84 -14.37
CA ARG A 43 -17.49 6.87 -14.72
C ARG A 43 -17.74 6.39 -16.15
N TRP A 44 -16.89 6.79 -17.08
CA TRP A 44 -16.98 6.35 -18.47
C TRP A 44 -16.74 4.84 -18.60
N MET A 45 -15.73 4.29 -17.93
CA MET A 45 -15.45 2.85 -17.91
C MET A 45 -16.62 2.05 -17.33
N VAL A 46 -17.32 2.58 -16.34
CA VAL A 46 -18.56 1.96 -15.82
C VAL A 46 -19.69 2.03 -16.86
N LYS A 47 -19.90 3.21 -17.46
CA LYS A 47 -20.94 3.42 -18.48
C LYS A 47 -20.79 2.50 -19.69
N GLU A 48 -19.55 2.29 -20.14
CA GLU A 48 -19.24 1.41 -21.28
C GLU A 48 -19.14 -0.08 -20.90
N GLY A 49 -19.40 -0.45 -19.65
CA GLY A 49 -19.31 -1.83 -19.18
C GLY A 49 -17.88 -2.39 -19.11
N ILE A 50 -16.86 -1.52 -19.14
CA ILE A 50 -15.44 -1.88 -19.01
C ILE A 50 -15.08 -2.16 -17.54
N ALA A 51 -15.73 -1.47 -16.60
CA ALA A 51 -15.58 -1.68 -15.17
C ALA A 51 -16.96 -1.83 -14.51
N THR A 52 -17.07 -2.63 -13.46
CA THR A 52 -18.31 -2.75 -12.69
C THR A 52 -18.32 -1.76 -11.53
N ALA A 53 -19.39 -0.95 -11.42
CA ALA A 53 -19.72 -0.31 -10.15
C ALA A 53 -20.31 -1.41 -9.25
N ASN A 54 -19.54 -1.90 -8.28
CA ASN A 54 -19.82 -3.14 -7.56
C ASN A 54 -21.29 -3.32 -7.12
N HIS A 55 -21.92 -4.40 -7.59
CA HIS A 55 -22.62 -5.36 -6.73
C HIS A 55 -22.08 -6.77 -7.04
N PRO A 56 -21.86 -7.62 -6.03
CA PRO A 56 -21.21 -8.92 -6.21
C PRO A 56 -22.22 -9.93 -6.74
N LYS A 57 -22.04 -10.39 -7.99
CA LYS A 57 -22.47 -11.73 -8.42
C LYS A 57 -21.78 -12.12 -9.73
N SER A 58 -21.02 -13.21 -9.61
CA SER A 58 -20.65 -14.20 -10.62
C SER A 58 -20.08 -13.73 -11.96
N LEU A 59 -18.89 -14.23 -12.30
CA LEU A 59 -18.72 -15.02 -13.52
C LEU A 59 -17.39 -15.79 -13.43
N VAL A 60 -17.54 -17.08 -13.14
CA VAL A 60 -16.54 -18.10 -13.43
C VAL A 60 -16.58 -18.36 -14.94
N LYS A 61 -15.44 -18.24 -15.61
CA LYS A 61 -15.03 -19.20 -16.66
C LYS A 61 -13.52 -19.16 -16.85
N GLN A 62 -12.93 -20.33 -16.64
CA GLN A 62 -11.51 -20.65 -16.76
C GLN A 62 -10.96 -20.35 -18.15
N LYS A 63 -9.70 -19.91 -18.20
CA LYS A 63 -8.74 -20.33 -19.21
C LYS A 63 -7.38 -20.56 -18.56
N GLU A 64 -7.01 -21.82 -18.47
CA GLU A 64 -5.64 -22.26 -18.27
C GLU A 64 -4.78 -21.79 -19.45
N LYS A 65 -3.67 -21.09 -19.18
CA LYS A 65 -2.33 -21.46 -19.69
C LYS A 65 -1.24 -20.51 -19.18
N ALA A 66 -0.09 -21.15 -18.94
CA ALA A 66 1.22 -20.66 -18.51
C ALA A 66 1.32 -20.24 -17.03
N ALA A 67 1.95 -21.12 -16.24
CA ALA A 67 2.49 -20.81 -14.93
C ALA A 67 3.46 -19.63 -15.03
N ASN A 68 2.95 -18.42 -14.83
CA ASN A 68 3.76 -17.24 -14.63
C ASN A 68 4.30 -17.35 -13.19
N THR A 69 5.61 -17.50 -13.01
CA THR A 69 6.25 -17.69 -11.70
C THR A 69 5.88 -16.52 -10.78
N GLY A 70 4.86 -16.73 -9.95
CA GLY A 70 3.95 -15.68 -9.46
C GLY A 70 4.50 -14.83 -8.33
N THR A 71 5.54 -14.04 -8.57
CA THR A 71 6.05 -13.05 -7.60
C THR A 71 6.35 -11.69 -8.26
N ASN A 72 6.41 -10.63 -7.46
CA ASN A 72 6.88 -9.33 -7.94
C ASN A 72 8.39 -9.39 -8.21
N PRO A 73 8.88 -8.94 -9.39
CA PRO A 73 10.30 -8.90 -9.66
C PRO A 73 10.99 -7.85 -8.80
N ALA A 74 12.16 -8.19 -8.28
CA ALA A 74 12.99 -7.23 -7.56
C ALA A 74 13.57 -6.17 -8.51
N ILE A 75 13.55 -4.90 -8.09
CA ILE A 75 14.19 -3.80 -8.80
C ILE A 75 15.53 -3.45 -8.14
N LYS A 76 16.49 -2.99 -8.95
CA LYS A 76 17.81 -2.55 -8.48
C LYS A 76 17.86 -1.08 -8.05
N ILE A 77 16.88 -0.29 -8.50
CA ILE A 77 16.84 1.14 -8.22
C ILE A 77 16.44 1.33 -6.78
N ASP A 78 17.29 1.98 -5.98
CA ASP A 78 17.02 2.38 -4.61
C ASP A 78 16.98 3.90 -4.52
N LEU A 79 15.79 4.45 -4.19
CA LEU A 79 15.59 5.89 -4.11
C LEU A 79 15.96 6.49 -2.75
N ARG A 80 16.22 5.70 -1.70
CA ARG A 80 16.38 6.19 -0.32
C ARG A 80 17.40 7.33 -0.19
N ARG A 81 18.53 7.23 -0.90
CA ARG A 81 19.59 8.27 -0.88
C ARG A 81 19.15 9.64 -1.44
N TYR A 82 18.03 9.68 -2.16
CA TYR A 82 17.48 10.91 -2.76
C TYR A 82 16.26 11.42 -2.00
N LEU A 83 15.81 10.71 -0.95
CA LEU A 83 14.64 11.09 -0.18
C LEU A 83 15.03 12.08 0.91
N ARG A 84 14.37 13.23 0.89
CA ARG A 84 14.47 14.26 1.92
C ARG A 84 13.49 13.96 3.05
N THR A 85 13.97 14.01 4.28
CA THR A 85 13.17 13.74 5.48
C THR A 85 12.68 15.00 6.18
N ASP A 86 13.02 16.17 5.66
CA ASP A 86 12.76 17.50 6.22
C ASP A 86 11.60 18.23 5.50
N HIS A 87 10.78 17.49 4.75
CA HIS A 87 9.66 18.08 4.02
C HIS A 87 8.52 18.49 4.98
N PRO A 88 7.93 19.68 4.85
CA PRO A 88 6.89 20.18 5.77
C PRO A 88 5.71 19.22 5.97
N GLU A 89 5.26 18.52 4.94
CA GLU A 89 4.16 17.54 5.07
C GLU A 89 4.51 16.33 5.96
N LEU A 90 5.78 15.92 6.03
CA LEU A 90 6.20 14.87 6.98
C LEU A 90 6.21 15.41 8.41
N CYS A 91 6.72 16.63 8.60
CA CYS A 91 6.71 17.32 9.89
C CYS A 91 5.29 17.54 10.40
N ARG A 92 4.36 17.98 9.53
CA ARG A 92 2.94 18.17 9.86
C ARG A 92 2.27 16.88 10.31
N ARG A 93 2.69 15.74 9.77
CA ARG A 93 2.22 14.41 10.18
C ARG A 93 2.93 13.88 11.42
N GLY A 94 3.98 14.56 11.91
CA GLY A 94 4.78 14.08 13.04
C GLY A 94 5.62 12.86 12.70
N ILE A 95 6.08 12.72 11.46
CA ILE A 95 6.94 11.60 11.05
C ILE A 95 8.39 12.07 11.06
N SER A 96 9.21 11.46 11.91
CA SER A 96 10.61 11.84 12.09
C SER A 96 11.51 11.33 10.97
N ALA A 97 12.71 11.91 10.90
CA ALA A 97 13.76 11.43 10.00
C ALA A 97 14.21 9.99 10.35
N THR A 98 14.11 9.58 11.61
CA THR A 98 14.46 8.21 12.04
C THR A 98 13.46 7.21 11.48
N THR A 99 12.16 7.48 11.61
CA THR A 99 11.09 6.66 11.00
C THR A 99 11.22 6.63 9.48
N CYS A 100 11.50 7.78 8.85
CA CYS A 100 11.73 7.84 7.40
C CYS A 100 12.89 6.93 6.96
N ARG A 101 14.02 6.96 7.67
CA ARG A 101 15.17 6.09 7.38
C ARG A 101 14.84 4.61 7.58
N TYR A 102 14.16 4.27 8.68
CA TYR A 102 13.76 2.90 8.99
C TYR A 102 12.82 2.31 7.91
N LEU A 103 11.83 3.11 7.49
CA LEU A 103 10.85 2.67 6.48
C LEU A 103 11.32 2.87 5.03
N GLY A 104 12.41 3.60 4.80
CA GLY A 104 12.84 3.96 3.45
C GLY A 104 11.83 4.87 2.74
N CYS A 105 11.29 5.85 3.46
CA CYS A 105 10.36 6.83 2.93
C CYS A 105 10.87 8.28 3.07
N GLY A 106 10.27 9.20 2.33
CA GLY A 106 10.60 10.63 2.36
C GLY A 106 10.22 11.35 1.08
N PHE A 107 10.47 12.64 1.00
CA PHE A 107 10.14 13.47 -0.17
C PHE A 107 11.18 13.30 -1.28
N LEU A 108 10.73 12.99 -2.50
CA LEU A 108 11.62 12.95 -3.67
C LEU A 108 11.59 14.29 -4.41
N PRO A 109 12.65 15.11 -4.36
CA PRO A 109 12.69 16.38 -5.07
C PRO A 109 12.73 16.17 -6.59
N ARG A 110 12.17 17.13 -7.33
CA ARG A 110 12.31 17.16 -8.79
C ARG A 110 13.77 17.34 -9.17
N ARG A 111 14.28 16.47 -10.05
CA ARG A 111 15.61 16.63 -10.64
C ARG A 111 15.55 17.64 -11.78
N SER A 112 16.35 18.70 -11.69
CA SER A 112 16.45 19.76 -12.71
C SER A 112 17.15 19.30 -14.00
N TRP A 113 18.00 18.27 -13.94
CA TRP A 113 18.84 17.84 -15.08
C TRP A 113 18.30 16.64 -15.88
N ALA A 114 17.21 15.99 -15.44
CA ALA A 114 16.69 14.81 -16.14
C ALA A 114 15.82 15.21 -17.34
N LYS A 115 16.14 14.68 -18.54
CA LYS A 115 15.38 14.92 -19.79
C LYS A 115 13.91 14.49 -19.70
N THR A 116 13.58 13.53 -18.84
CA THR A 116 12.22 13.11 -18.52
C THR A 116 12.06 13.03 -16.99
N GLY A 117 11.02 13.68 -16.47
CA GLY A 117 10.71 13.66 -15.04
C GLY A 117 10.13 12.31 -14.62
N SER A 118 10.61 11.74 -13.52
CA SER A 118 9.94 10.60 -12.89
C SER A 118 8.55 11.03 -12.40
N PRO A 119 7.49 10.21 -12.56
CA PRO A 119 6.18 10.48 -11.96
C PRO A 119 6.19 10.55 -10.43
N LEU A 120 7.26 10.05 -9.79
CA LEU A 120 7.48 10.15 -8.34
C LEU A 120 8.09 11.49 -7.92
N ASN A 121 8.57 12.33 -8.85
CA ASN A 121 9.13 13.62 -8.50
C ASN A 121 8.06 14.50 -7.81
N SER A 122 8.50 15.24 -6.79
CA SER A 122 7.67 16.10 -5.96
C SER A 122 6.56 15.35 -5.20
N ARG A 123 6.78 14.09 -4.83
CA ARG A 123 5.87 13.27 -4.02
C ARG A 123 6.54 12.82 -2.73
N LEU A 124 5.75 12.44 -1.72
CA LEU A 124 6.25 11.63 -0.62
C LEU A 124 6.31 10.17 -1.07
N VAL A 125 7.52 9.62 -1.12
CA VAL A 125 7.79 8.29 -1.66
C VAL A 125 7.99 7.30 -0.52
N PHE A 126 7.42 6.12 -0.68
CA PHE A 126 7.59 4.95 0.18
C PHE A 126 8.23 3.83 -0.64
N GLN A 127 9.32 3.26 -0.13
CA GLN A 127 9.92 2.08 -0.72
C GLN A 127 9.15 0.84 -0.28
N VAL A 128 8.58 0.10 -1.24
CA VAL A 128 7.90 -1.17 -0.95
C VAL A 128 8.94 -2.27 -1.08
N ARG A 129 9.19 -2.95 0.04
CA ARG A 129 10.15 -4.06 0.13
C ARG A 129 9.43 -5.38 0.36
N GLY A 130 10.04 -6.44 -0.13
CA GLY A 130 9.70 -7.82 0.19
C GLY A 130 10.96 -8.55 0.62
N VAL A 131 10.89 -9.88 0.65
CA VAL A 131 12.04 -10.73 0.94
C VAL A 131 12.20 -11.81 -0.12
N ARG A 132 13.45 -12.19 -0.35
CA ARG A 132 13.81 -13.37 -1.14
C ARG A 132 14.53 -14.35 -0.22
N GLU A 133 14.08 -15.60 -0.26
CA GLU A 133 14.75 -16.71 0.40
C GLU A 133 15.86 -17.23 -0.52
N ASN A 134 17.05 -17.40 0.02
CA ASN A 134 18.16 -18.08 -0.62
C ASN A 134 18.75 -19.11 0.34
N GLY A 135 19.72 -19.91 -0.11
CA GLY A 135 20.37 -20.93 0.74
C GLY A 135 21.10 -20.38 1.98
N GLN A 136 21.16 -19.07 2.17
CA GLN A 136 21.76 -18.38 3.32
C GLN A 136 20.73 -17.65 4.20
N GLY A 137 19.43 -17.77 3.90
CA GLY A 137 18.34 -17.15 4.66
C GLY A 137 17.51 -16.13 3.85
N LEU A 138 16.83 -15.24 4.56
CA LEU A 138 16.00 -14.20 3.97
C LEU A 138 16.83 -12.94 3.69
N GLN A 139 16.68 -12.38 2.50
CA GLN A 139 17.29 -11.11 2.12
C GLN A 139 16.23 -10.10 1.67
N PRO A 140 16.33 -8.82 2.08
CA PRO A 140 15.38 -7.81 1.66
C PRO A 140 15.58 -7.51 0.17
N VAL A 141 14.47 -7.35 -0.55
CA VAL A 141 14.44 -6.94 -1.95
C VAL A 141 13.51 -5.75 -2.14
N ILE A 142 13.86 -4.84 -3.04
CA ILE A 142 13.00 -3.71 -3.39
C ILE A 142 12.04 -4.18 -4.47
N LEU A 143 10.74 -4.01 -4.25
CA LEU A 143 9.70 -4.41 -5.21
C LEU A 143 9.22 -3.23 -6.03
N THR A 144 9.02 -2.07 -5.41
CA THR A 144 8.63 -0.83 -6.09
C THR A 144 8.91 0.40 -5.23
N HIS A 145 8.63 1.57 -5.78
CA HIS A 145 8.49 2.83 -5.05
C HIS A 145 7.11 3.42 -5.34
N THR A 146 6.44 3.86 -4.27
CA THR A 146 5.08 4.39 -4.32
C THR A 146 5.08 5.84 -3.82
N GLY A 147 4.59 6.76 -4.64
CA GLY A 147 4.55 8.19 -4.35
C GLY A 147 3.15 8.70 -4.05
N ARG A 148 2.99 9.35 -2.89
CA ARG A 148 1.80 10.11 -2.51
C ARG A 148 1.81 11.50 -3.14
N ALA A 149 0.73 11.86 -3.84
CA ALA A 149 0.49 13.21 -4.35
C ALA A 149 0.52 14.26 -3.21
N LEU A 150 1.12 15.41 -3.50
CA LEU A 150 1.17 16.59 -2.65
C LEU A 150 0.47 17.82 -3.26
N SER A 151 0.03 17.72 -4.52
CA SER A 151 -0.78 18.73 -5.20
C SER A 151 -2.02 18.10 -5.84
N MET A 152 -3.04 18.94 -6.07
CA MET A 152 -4.25 18.54 -6.78
C MET A 152 -3.96 18.09 -8.20
N GLU A 153 -3.08 18.80 -8.91
CA GLU A 153 -2.61 18.44 -10.26
C GLU A 153 -2.03 17.01 -10.31
N GLN A 154 -1.21 16.65 -9.33
CA GLN A 154 -0.63 15.29 -9.26
C GLN A 154 -1.69 14.22 -9.03
N GLU A 155 -2.71 14.52 -8.25
CA GLU A 155 -3.83 13.63 -7.93
C GLU A 155 -4.78 13.48 -9.13
N GLU A 156 -5.08 14.55 -9.84
CA GLU A 156 -5.87 14.53 -11.07
C GLU A 156 -5.13 13.80 -12.20
N LEU A 157 -3.79 13.94 -12.26
CA LEU A 157 -3.00 13.29 -13.29
C LEU A 157 -2.85 11.79 -13.06
N ASN A 158 -2.54 11.37 -11.83
CA ASN A 158 -2.09 10.01 -11.53
C ASN A 158 -2.77 9.35 -10.32
N GLY A 159 -3.75 10.01 -9.70
CA GLY A 159 -4.35 9.61 -8.45
C GLY A 159 -3.51 9.98 -7.22
N LYS A 160 -4.14 9.77 -6.05
CA LYS A 160 -3.55 9.99 -4.72
C LYS A 160 -2.21 9.27 -4.55
N TYR A 161 -2.09 8.05 -5.09
CA TYR A 161 -0.85 7.28 -5.09
C TYR A 161 -0.49 6.81 -6.49
N TRP A 162 0.79 6.95 -6.84
CA TRP A 162 1.35 6.39 -8.07
C TRP A 162 2.51 5.45 -7.73
N SER A 163 2.63 4.31 -8.41
CA SER A 163 3.71 3.35 -8.20
C SER A 163 4.30 2.88 -9.53
N TYR A 164 5.58 2.51 -9.54
CA TYR A 164 6.10 1.70 -10.65
C TYR A 164 5.36 0.35 -10.71
N PRO A 165 5.25 -0.29 -11.88
CA PRO A 165 4.49 -1.52 -12.05
C PRO A 165 4.86 -2.59 -11.02
N PHE A 166 3.85 -3.02 -10.25
CA PHE A 166 3.94 -4.11 -9.29
C PHE A 166 2.54 -4.61 -8.92
N LYS A 167 2.44 -5.86 -8.49
CA LYS A 167 1.22 -6.48 -7.99
C LYS A 167 1.05 -6.17 -6.51
N LYS A 168 0.44 -5.03 -6.23
CA LYS A 168 0.06 -4.60 -4.88
C LYS A 168 -0.73 -5.66 -4.12
N ALA A 169 -1.64 -6.38 -4.80
CA ALA A 169 -2.46 -7.43 -4.20
C ALA A 169 -1.69 -8.68 -3.74
N TRP A 170 -0.38 -8.75 -3.95
CA TRP A 170 0.46 -9.87 -3.49
C TRP A 170 1.39 -9.49 -2.35
N GLU A 171 1.43 -8.20 -2.00
CA GLU A 171 2.41 -7.69 -1.06
C GLU A 171 1.75 -6.97 0.10
N ILE A 172 2.47 -7.01 1.21
CA ILE A 172 2.12 -6.33 2.44
C ILE A 172 3.26 -5.36 2.72
N TYR A 173 2.91 -4.08 2.90
CA TYR A 173 3.92 -3.08 3.19
C TYR A 173 4.57 -3.33 4.56
N ASN A 174 5.87 -3.09 4.66
CA ASN A 174 6.71 -3.31 5.85
C ASN A 174 6.91 -4.79 6.24
N GLN A 175 6.52 -5.74 5.38
CA GLN A 175 6.69 -7.18 5.65
C GLN A 175 8.15 -7.63 5.83
N ASP A 176 9.11 -6.94 5.22
CA ASP A 176 10.52 -7.26 5.32
C ASP A 176 11.04 -6.99 6.74
N ASN A 177 10.66 -5.87 7.34
CA ASN A 177 11.02 -5.55 8.72
C ASN A 177 10.41 -6.55 9.71
N ILE A 178 9.19 -7.04 9.49
CA ILE A 178 8.59 -8.10 10.32
C ILE A 178 9.48 -9.36 10.39
N LEU A 179 10.20 -9.65 9.31
CA LEU A 179 10.99 -10.87 9.16
C LEU A 179 12.47 -10.67 9.46
N LEU A 180 12.98 -9.44 9.38
CA LEU A 180 14.41 -9.15 9.39
C LEU A 180 14.85 -8.19 10.52
N ASP A 181 13.94 -7.38 11.10
CA ASP A 181 14.25 -6.52 12.24
C ASP A 181 13.95 -7.25 13.55
N GLU A 182 14.93 -7.37 14.44
CA GLU A 182 14.79 -8.12 15.70
C GLU A 182 13.70 -7.55 16.61
N ALA A 183 13.55 -6.23 16.67
CA ALA A 183 12.55 -5.59 17.52
C ALA A 183 11.14 -5.80 16.95
N ALA A 184 10.96 -5.65 15.64
CA ALA A 184 9.70 -5.97 14.96
C ALA A 184 9.34 -7.45 15.11
N LEU A 185 10.31 -8.35 14.97
CA LEU A 185 10.14 -9.78 15.19
C LEU A 185 9.72 -10.09 16.63
N GLY A 186 10.39 -9.51 17.62
CA GLY A 186 10.06 -9.67 19.04
C GLY A 186 8.64 -9.19 19.36
N GLN A 187 8.26 -8.01 18.89
CA GLN A 187 6.90 -7.48 19.05
C GLN A 187 5.85 -8.33 18.34
N THR A 188 6.15 -8.83 17.14
CA THR A 188 5.25 -9.69 16.37
C THR A 188 4.97 -11.00 17.10
N ASN A 189 6.01 -11.64 17.65
CA ASN A 189 5.88 -12.87 18.45
C ASN A 189 5.11 -12.64 19.74
N MET A 190 5.37 -11.53 20.43
CA MET A 190 4.78 -11.23 21.74
C MET A 190 3.33 -10.77 21.62
N PHE A 191 3.04 -9.81 20.73
CA PHE A 191 1.78 -9.04 20.73
C PHE A 191 0.88 -9.34 19.52
N GLY A 192 1.44 -9.90 18.44
CA GLY A 192 0.76 -10.11 17.17
C GLY A 192 1.16 -9.11 16.10
N LEU A 193 0.49 -9.16 14.94
CA LEU A 193 0.65 -8.17 13.86
C LEU A 193 -0.42 -7.08 13.97
N ILE A 194 -0.05 -5.83 13.69
CA ILE A 194 -1.02 -4.74 13.49
C ILE A 194 -1.18 -4.52 11.98
N LEU A 195 -2.39 -4.75 11.47
CA LEU A 195 -2.71 -4.62 10.04
C LEU A 195 -3.53 -3.35 9.81
N THR A 196 -2.96 -2.43 9.03
CA THR A 196 -3.54 -1.11 8.72
C THR A 196 -3.84 -0.94 7.23
N GLU A 197 -4.41 0.20 6.84
CA GLU A 197 -4.74 0.50 5.45
C GLU A 197 -3.53 0.99 4.67
N GLY A 198 -2.78 1.95 5.22
CA GLY A 198 -1.87 2.80 4.46
C GLY A 198 -0.46 2.87 4.99
N PHE A 199 0.40 3.49 4.17
CA PHE A 199 1.81 3.73 4.48
C PHE A 199 2.01 4.67 5.68
N PHE A 200 1.14 5.68 5.82
CA PHE A 200 1.24 6.67 6.90
C PHE A 200 0.89 6.06 8.25
N ASP A 201 -0.09 5.17 8.30
CA ASP A 201 -0.48 4.43 9.51
C ASP A 201 0.72 3.63 10.05
N VAL A 202 1.40 2.89 9.17
CA VAL A 202 2.62 2.16 9.54
C VAL A 202 3.72 3.12 9.97
N ALA A 203 3.88 4.27 9.30
CA ALA A 203 4.87 5.27 9.71
C ALA A 203 4.59 5.82 11.11
N LYS A 204 3.34 6.13 11.42
CA LYS A 204 2.93 6.65 12.73
C LYS A 204 3.01 5.62 13.84
N LEU A 205 2.66 4.36 13.54
CA LEU A 205 2.85 3.25 14.46
C LEU A 205 4.33 3.01 14.75
N VAL A 206 5.19 3.04 13.73
CA VAL A 206 6.65 2.93 13.91
C VAL A 206 7.20 4.12 14.70
N GLU A 207 6.73 5.34 14.43
CA GLU A 207 7.09 6.53 15.21
C GLU A 207 6.72 6.37 16.70
N ALA A 208 5.58 5.75 16.98
CA ALA A 208 5.12 5.42 18.33
C ALA A 208 5.81 4.16 18.93
N GLY A 209 6.75 3.54 18.21
CA GLY A 209 7.50 2.36 18.65
C GLY A 209 6.85 1.01 18.33
N CYS A 210 5.68 0.98 17.69
CA CYS A 210 4.99 -0.22 17.22
C CYS A 210 5.55 -0.65 15.85
N ARG A 211 6.62 -1.46 15.86
CA ARG A 211 7.32 -1.95 14.65
C ARG A 211 6.70 -3.20 14.03
N ASN A 212 5.81 -3.89 14.74
CA ASN A 212 4.99 -5.01 14.25
C ASN A 212 3.79 -4.57 13.38
N ALA A 213 3.83 -3.36 12.83
CA ALA A 213 2.79 -2.80 11.98
C ALA A 213 3.06 -3.06 10.49
N VAL A 214 2.01 -3.40 9.75
CA VAL A 214 2.02 -3.67 8.31
C VAL A 214 0.78 -3.08 7.65
N ALA A 215 0.85 -2.79 6.34
CA ALA A 215 -0.30 -2.24 5.61
C ALA A 215 -0.70 -3.08 4.40
N LEU A 216 -2.02 -3.17 4.19
CA LEU A 216 -2.65 -3.70 2.97
C LEU A 216 -2.42 -2.80 1.75
N MET A 217 -2.02 -1.56 1.99
CA MET A 217 -1.95 -0.47 1.01
C MET A 217 -3.34 -0.08 0.46
N GLY A 218 -4.43 -0.43 1.14
CA GLY A 218 -5.83 -0.13 0.82
C GLY A 218 -6.78 -0.73 1.88
N ASN A 219 -8.09 -0.58 1.70
CA ASN A 219 -9.11 -0.97 2.68
C ASN A 219 -9.70 -2.38 2.50
N ALA A 220 -9.22 -3.16 1.52
CA ALA A 220 -9.68 -4.51 1.26
C ALA A 220 -8.51 -5.48 1.15
N ILE A 221 -8.63 -6.65 1.79
CA ILE A 221 -7.63 -7.70 1.70
C ILE A 221 -7.89 -8.61 0.48
N SER A 222 -6.82 -8.85 -0.28
CA SER A 222 -6.83 -9.76 -1.43
C SER A 222 -6.35 -11.17 -1.07
N LEU A 223 -6.66 -12.16 -1.90
CA LEU A 223 -6.20 -13.54 -1.68
C LEU A 223 -4.67 -13.64 -1.62
N GLY A 224 -3.95 -12.96 -2.51
CA GLY A 224 -2.49 -12.97 -2.51
C GLY A 224 -1.89 -12.37 -1.24
N GLN A 225 -2.54 -11.38 -0.62
CA GLN A 225 -2.13 -10.87 0.70
C GLN A 225 -2.42 -11.85 1.83
N ILE A 226 -3.52 -12.61 1.75
CA ILE A 226 -3.80 -13.68 2.72
C ILE A 226 -2.74 -14.77 2.60
N GLU A 227 -2.43 -15.23 1.39
CA GLU A 227 -1.35 -16.19 1.12
C GLU A 227 -0.01 -15.67 1.63
N ARG A 228 0.25 -14.36 1.48
CA ARG A 228 1.44 -13.72 2.04
C ARG A 228 1.45 -13.76 3.57
N LEU A 229 0.34 -13.48 4.25
CA LEU A 229 0.24 -13.61 5.71
C LEU A 229 0.45 -15.06 6.18
N VAL A 230 -0.08 -16.04 5.44
CA VAL A 230 0.14 -17.47 5.72
C VAL A 230 1.62 -17.81 5.61
N TRP A 231 2.28 -17.32 4.56
CA TRP A 231 3.72 -17.48 4.38
C TRP A 231 4.51 -16.82 5.52
N ILE A 232 4.19 -15.58 5.92
CA ILE A 232 4.83 -14.90 7.06
C ILE A 232 4.63 -15.71 8.34
N ARG A 233 3.42 -16.22 8.61
CA ARG A 233 3.11 -17.03 9.81
C ARG A 233 3.96 -18.30 9.91
N SER A 234 4.37 -18.87 8.77
CA SER A 234 5.23 -20.05 8.76
C SER A 234 6.70 -19.77 9.09
N ARG A 235 7.12 -18.48 9.10
CA ARG A 235 8.47 -18.03 9.51
C ARG A 235 8.47 -17.35 10.87
N VAL A 236 7.39 -16.64 11.18
CA VAL A 236 7.24 -15.85 12.41
C VAL A 236 5.91 -16.20 13.05
N ARG A 237 5.95 -16.67 14.29
CA ARG A 237 4.74 -16.90 15.06
C ARG A 237 4.15 -15.54 15.44
N PHE A 238 2.85 -15.38 15.27
CA PHE A 238 2.11 -14.27 15.87
C PHE A 238 0.80 -14.79 16.45
N PRO A 239 0.45 -14.44 17.69
CA PRO A 239 -0.73 -15.00 18.37
C PRO A 239 -2.05 -14.49 17.77
N ARG A 240 -2.03 -13.32 17.12
CA ARG A 240 -3.21 -12.68 16.52
C ARG A 240 -2.82 -11.65 15.46
N ILE A 241 -3.83 -11.21 14.71
CA ILE A 241 -3.80 -9.99 13.89
C ILE A 241 -4.77 -8.98 14.50
N LEU A 242 -4.29 -7.79 14.82
CA LEU A 242 -5.12 -6.63 15.16
C LEU A 242 -5.41 -5.84 13.88
N LEU A 243 -6.67 -5.74 13.48
CA LEU A 243 -7.11 -4.87 12.39
C LEU A 243 -7.30 -3.46 12.93
N PHE A 244 -6.46 -2.53 12.49
CA PHE A 244 -6.53 -1.12 12.86
C PHE A 244 -6.72 -0.29 11.59
N LEU A 245 -7.95 -0.32 11.07
CA LEU A 245 -8.37 0.39 9.86
C LEU A 245 -9.10 1.69 10.23
N ASP A 246 -9.36 2.54 9.24
CA ASP A 246 -9.87 3.90 9.43
C ASP A 246 -11.24 3.91 10.15
N ARG A 247 -11.47 4.93 10.99
CA ARG A 247 -12.72 5.21 11.72
C ARG A 247 -13.77 5.87 10.82
N ASP A 248 -13.88 5.44 9.58
CA ASP A 248 -14.91 5.86 8.64
C ASP A 248 -15.83 4.67 8.26
N PRO A 249 -16.98 4.90 7.59
CA PRO A 249 -17.87 3.82 7.20
C PRO A 249 -17.22 2.75 6.31
N ALA A 250 -16.25 3.14 5.46
CA ALA A 250 -15.56 2.23 4.56
C ALA A 250 -14.55 1.36 5.32
N GLY A 251 -13.75 1.94 6.22
CA GLY A 251 -12.82 1.24 7.09
C GLY A 251 -13.52 0.30 8.06
N LYS A 252 -14.63 0.73 8.68
CA LYS A 252 -15.47 -0.14 9.54
C LYS A 252 -16.03 -1.34 8.78
N THR A 253 -16.56 -1.13 7.58
CA THR A 253 -17.08 -2.21 6.72
C THR A 253 -15.94 -3.13 6.25
N GLY A 254 -14.83 -2.54 5.83
CA GLY A 254 -13.62 -3.25 5.39
C GLY A 254 -13.05 -4.14 6.48
N ALA A 255 -13.01 -3.66 7.73
CA ALA A 255 -12.51 -4.43 8.88
C ALA A 255 -13.32 -5.72 9.11
N LEU A 256 -14.65 -5.66 8.98
CA LEU A 256 -15.51 -6.84 9.11
C LEU A 256 -15.24 -7.88 8.01
N GLN A 257 -15.11 -7.42 6.75
CA GLN A 257 -14.82 -8.29 5.61
C GLN A 257 -13.43 -8.91 5.70
N VAL A 258 -12.42 -8.11 6.09
CA VAL A 258 -11.04 -8.58 6.28
C VAL A 258 -10.99 -9.59 7.41
N ARG A 259 -11.67 -9.34 8.53
CA ARG A 259 -11.79 -10.26 9.66
C ARG A 259 -12.36 -11.61 9.22
N GLU A 260 -13.49 -11.61 8.53
CA GLU A 260 -14.14 -12.83 8.06
C GLU A 260 -13.20 -13.65 7.15
N ARG A 261 -12.58 -13.01 6.16
CA ARG A 261 -11.64 -13.67 5.24
C ARG A 261 -10.44 -14.27 5.96
N LEU A 262 -9.83 -13.53 6.89
CA LEU A 262 -8.70 -14.01 7.67
C LEU A 262 -9.08 -15.13 8.63
N PHE A 263 -10.26 -15.06 9.25
CA PHE A 263 -10.80 -16.10 10.11
C PHE A 263 -10.96 -17.42 9.36
N HIS A 264 -11.49 -17.40 8.13
CA HIS A 264 -11.58 -18.59 7.27
C HIS A 264 -10.21 -19.22 6.95
N HIS A 265 -9.11 -18.46 7.06
CA HIS A 265 -7.75 -18.96 6.86
C HIS A 265 -7.04 -19.24 8.20
N GLY A 266 -7.79 -19.37 9.30
CA GLY A 266 -7.28 -19.80 10.59
C GLY A 266 -6.47 -18.75 11.35
N PHE A 267 -6.59 -17.47 11.01
CA PHE A 267 -5.99 -16.39 11.79
C PHE A 267 -6.91 -15.97 12.95
N PRO A 268 -6.38 -15.88 14.18
CA PRO A 268 -7.05 -15.17 15.26
C PRO A 268 -7.02 -13.67 14.94
N VAL A 269 -8.19 -13.03 14.85
CA VAL A 269 -8.31 -11.63 14.46
C VAL A 269 -9.08 -10.84 15.50
N THR A 270 -8.54 -9.70 15.91
CA THR A 270 -9.22 -8.69 16.72
C THR A 270 -9.41 -7.44 15.88
N VAL A 271 -10.57 -6.80 15.93
CA VAL A 271 -10.79 -5.49 15.32
C VAL A 271 -10.54 -4.44 16.40
N PHE A 272 -9.79 -3.39 16.09
CA PHE A 272 -9.58 -2.28 17.00
C PHE A 272 -10.92 -1.60 17.32
N ASP A 273 -11.19 -1.45 18.62
CA ASP A 273 -12.41 -0.81 19.09
C ASP A 273 -12.21 0.70 19.17
N TRP A 274 -12.77 1.42 18.21
CA TRP A 274 -12.72 2.88 18.18
C TRP A 274 -13.57 3.55 19.28
N GLU A 275 -14.45 2.80 19.95
CA GLU A 275 -15.31 3.29 21.02
C GLU A 275 -14.75 2.97 22.42
N GLN A 276 -13.57 2.36 22.48
CA GLN A 276 -12.91 2.04 23.75
C GLN A 276 -12.49 3.31 24.51
N LEU A 277 -12.39 3.18 25.83
CA LEU A 277 -11.83 4.23 26.69
C LEU A 277 -10.31 4.05 26.79
N VAL A 278 -9.57 5.12 26.53
CA VAL A 278 -8.11 5.16 26.60
C VAL A 278 -7.66 6.09 27.71
N SER A 279 -6.66 5.66 28.49
CA SER A 279 -5.98 6.52 29.46
C SER A 279 -4.77 7.15 28.80
N PHE A 280 -4.72 8.47 28.81
CA PHE A 280 -3.54 9.23 28.40
C PHE A 280 -2.78 9.65 29.65
N ASN A 281 -1.50 9.29 29.75
CA ASN A 281 -0.59 9.74 30.81
C ASN A 281 -1.11 9.54 32.25
N GLY A 282 -1.85 8.45 32.50
CA GLY A 282 -2.39 8.13 33.84
C GLY A 282 -3.66 8.89 34.22
N GLU A 283 -4.26 9.64 33.30
CA GLU A 283 -5.58 10.24 33.50
C GLU A 283 -6.70 9.18 33.49
N LYS A 284 -7.89 9.57 33.99
CA LYS A 284 -9.09 8.73 33.86
C LYS A 284 -9.32 8.34 32.39
N PRO A 285 -9.69 7.08 32.10
CA PRO A 285 -9.99 6.66 30.74
C PRO A 285 -11.07 7.54 30.10
N LYS A 286 -10.80 8.06 28.90
CA LYS A 286 -11.70 8.90 28.11
C LYS A 286 -11.93 8.25 26.73
N PRO A 287 -13.06 8.50 26.08
CA PRO A 287 -13.28 8.05 24.71
C PRO A 287 -12.21 8.61 23.76
N ILE A 288 -11.90 7.86 22.70
CA ILE A 288 -11.03 8.36 21.62
C ILE A 288 -11.72 9.56 20.95
N PRO A 289 -11.08 10.75 20.90
CA PRO A 289 -11.68 11.94 20.30
C PRO A 289 -12.22 11.68 18.89
N GLU A 290 -13.41 12.20 18.58
CA GLU A 290 -14.03 12.03 17.27
C GLU A 290 -13.20 12.65 16.13
N SER A 291 -12.31 13.59 16.44
CA SER A 291 -11.38 14.18 15.47
C SER A 291 -10.32 13.19 14.96
N ILE A 292 -10.06 12.11 15.68
CA ILE A 292 -9.14 11.04 15.27
C ILE A 292 -9.93 10.09 14.36
N LYS A 293 -9.53 10.04 13.09
CA LYS A 293 -10.23 9.30 12.03
C LYS A 293 -9.43 8.12 11.51
N ASP A 294 -8.13 8.06 11.70
CA ASP A 294 -7.31 6.94 11.25
C ASP A 294 -6.10 6.72 12.19
N PRO A 295 -5.35 5.61 12.07
CA PRO A 295 -4.19 5.37 12.93
C PRO A 295 -3.04 6.39 12.77
N ALA A 296 -3.07 7.21 11.72
CA ALA A 296 -2.04 8.17 11.39
C ALA A 296 -2.32 9.61 11.89
N ASP A 297 -3.48 9.85 12.52
CA ASP A 297 -3.78 11.09 13.26
C ASP A 297 -3.05 11.11 14.62
#